data_AF-A0A3D4EIN9-F1
#
_entry.id   AF-A0A3D4EIN9-F1
#
_cell.length_a   1.000
_cell.length_b   1.000
_cell.length_c   1.000
_cell.angle_alpha   90.00
_cell.angle_beta   90.00
_cell.angle_gamma   90.00
#
_symmetry.space_group_name_H-M   'P 1'
#
loop_
_entity.id
_entity.type
_entity.pdbx_description
1 polymer ?
#
loop_
_entity_poly.entity_id
_entity_poly.type
_entity_poly.pdbx_seq_one_letter_code
_entity_poly.pdbx_strand_id
1 'polypeptide(L)'
;MKHLLYFFCLPFSLGLFAQCDLPEPYTNGPTGSNLTVLLNSGFIASLNFISPNPYIVALTSANLVVGSACLAPDCLIDGMQSVAVWGDDSFTNDVIEGAVDGESISLQIVDGIYLYELNSLSYVTNGILPITSGGMLYVCAGVIYGCMDDVACNYDQYATEDDGSCEYPEMFYDCEDTCLNDVDLDGVCDELEIVGCIEPMACNYHSTATDEGDCMFADMASCEACSGEIDGTGII
;
A
#
# COMPACT_ATOMS: atom_id res chain seq x y z
N MET A 1 38.28 -5.13 36.67
CA MET A 1 38.41 -4.21 35.52
C MET A 1 37.91 -4.93 34.28
N LYS A 2 36.62 -4.83 33.97
CA LYS A 2 36.00 -5.44 32.78
C LYS A 2 35.93 -4.35 31.71
N HIS A 3 36.63 -4.55 30.59
CA HIS A 3 36.60 -3.63 29.46
C HIS A 3 35.24 -3.71 28.78
N LEU A 4 34.48 -2.62 28.88
CA LEU A 4 33.24 -2.40 28.15
C LEU A 4 33.62 -1.92 26.74
N LEU A 5 33.58 -2.83 25.76
CA LEU A 5 33.73 -2.52 24.35
C LEU A 5 32.42 -1.87 23.85
N TYR A 6 32.43 -0.55 23.71
CA TYR A 6 31.40 0.19 22.99
C TYR A 6 31.55 -0.13 21.49
N PHE A 7 30.67 -0.98 20.96
CA PHE A 7 30.47 -1.10 19.53
C PHE A 7 29.68 0.14 19.07
N PHE A 8 30.40 1.12 18.53
CA PHE A 8 29.80 2.20 17.74
C PHE A 8 29.27 1.56 16.46
N CYS A 9 27.96 1.26 16.42
CA CYS A 9 27.26 0.97 15.17
C CYS A 9 27.19 2.29 14.40
N LEU A 10 28.15 2.51 13.50
CA LEU A 10 28.00 3.49 12.44
C LEU A 10 26.90 2.96 11.51
N PRO A 11 25.77 3.66 11.32
CA PRO A 11 24.84 3.28 10.27
C PRO A 11 25.57 3.52 8.96
N PHE A 12 25.96 2.42 8.31
CA PHE A 12 26.43 2.43 6.94
C PHE A 12 25.20 2.76 6.08
N SER A 13 24.95 4.05 5.88
CA SER A 13 23.91 4.57 4.98
C SER A 13 24.30 4.19 3.54
N LEU A 14 23.93 2.99 3.13
CA LEU A 14 23.84 2.60 1.74
C LEU A 14 22.58 3.26 1.18
N GLY A 15 22.77 4.44 0.58
CA GLY A 15 21.85 5.10 -0.34
C GLY A 15 20.37 4.98 -0.01
N LEU A 16 19.91 5.70 1.03
CA LEU A 16 18.49 5.99 1.15
C LEU A 16 18.10 6.83 -0.07
N PHE A 17 17.29 6.27 -0.97
CA PHE A 17 16.41 7.11 -1.78
C PHE A 17 15.68 8.03 -0.81
N ALA A 18 15.76 9.34 -1.01
CA ALA A 18 14.95 10.24 -0.20
C ALA A 18 13.49 9.82 -0.37
N GLN A 19 12.81 9.50 0.72
CA GLN A 19 11.36 9.31 0.73
C GLN A 19 10.70 10.69 0.78
N CYS A 20 9.64 10.91 0.02
CA CYS A 20 8.90 12.16 0.04
C CYS A 20 7.41 11.96 -0.16
N ASP A 21 6.62 12.88 0.38
CA ASP A 21 5.22 12.98 0.05
C ASP A 21 5.07 13.48 -1.40
N LEU A 22 4.35 12.72 -2.21
CA LEU A 22 4.08 13.13 -3.60
C LEU A 22 2.99 14.20 -3.60
N PRO A 23 3.17 15.31 -4.33
CA PRO A 23 2.18 16.36 -4.42
C PRO A 23 0.96 15.87 -5.19
N GLU A 24 -0.22 15.95 -4.57
CA GLU A 24 -1.48 15.59 -5.23
C GLU A 24 -1.79 16.51 -6.43
N PRO A 25 -2.46 16.00 -7.48
CA PRO A 25 -2.94 16.84 -8.57
C PRO A 25 -3.84 17.96 -8.06
N TYR A 26 -3.76 19.12 -8.71
CA TYR A 26 -4.62 20.25 -8.42
C TYR A 26 -6.06 19.92 -8.80
N THR A 27 -6.93 19.77 -7.81
CA THR A 27 -8.33 19.39 -8.02
C THR A 27 -9.27 20.57 -8.03
N ASN A 28 -9.00 21.63 -7.25
CA ASN A 28 -9.75 22.88 -7.22
C ASN A 28 -8.91 23.99 -6.59
N GLY A 29 -9.02 25.19 -7.13
CA GLY A 29 -8.60 26.41 -6.45
C GLY A 29 -9.06 27.63 -7.24
N PRO A 30 -8.85 28.83 -6.70
CA PRO A 30 -9.52 30.03 -7.15
C PRO A 30 -9.29 30.30 -8.63
N THR A 31 -10.38 30.64 -9.32
CA THR A 31 -10.36 30.98 -10.75
C THR A 31 -10.04 32.46 -10.90
N GLY A 32 -8.75 32.79 -10.88
CA GLY A 32 -8.23 34.14 -11.07
C GLY A 32 -7.56 34.34 -12.42
N SER A 33 -6.49 35.16 -12.42
CA SER A 33 -5.54 35.18 -13.53
C SER A 33 -4.69 33.91 -13.50
N ASN A 34 -4.13 33.51 -14.64
CA ASN A 34 -3.24 32.36 -14.69
C ASN A 34 -1.99 32.62 -15.53
N LEU A 35 -0.95 31.84 -15.30
CA LEU A 35 0.15 31.63 -16.24
C LEU A 35 -0.12 30.31 -16.96
N THR A 36 -0.06 30.31 -18.29
CA THR A 36 -0.12 29.06 -19.07
C THR A 36 1.29 28.59 -19.40
N VAL A 37 1.70 27.45 -18.85
CA VAL A 37 2.94 26.77 -19.21
C VAL A 37 2.65 25.78 -20.34
N LEU A 38 3.30 25.94 -21.49
CA LEU A 38 3.12 25.05 -22.64
C LEU A 38 4.30 24.09 -22.76
N LEU A 39 4.04 22.80 -22.55
CA LEU A 39 5.01 21.73 -22.76
C LEU A 39 4.96 21.28 -24.21
N ASN A 40 6.06 21.47 -24.94
CA ASN A 40 6.15 21.06 -26.35
C ASN A 40 6.28 19.53 -26.47
N SER A 41 5.82 18.97 -27.59
CA SER A 41 5.90 17.54 -27.86
C SER A 41 7.32 16.99 -27.90
N GLY A 42 8.29 17.77 -28.38
CA GLY A 42 9.70 17.37 -28.33
C GLY A 42 10.23 17.25 -26.90
N PHE A 43 9.76 18.12 -25.99
CA PHE A 43 10.12 18.05 -24.58
C PHE A 43 9.46 16.86 -23.90
N ILE A 44 8.14 16.69 -24.04
CA ILE A 44 7.43 15.55 -23.44
C ILE A 44 7.99 14.22 -23.96
N ALA A 45 8.27 14.10 -25.26
CA ALA A 45 8.88 12.90 -25.83
C ALA A 45 10.31 12.64 -25.33
N SER A 46 10.99 13.64 -24.76
CA SER A 46 12.31 13.45 -24.13
C SER A 46 12.21 12.94 -22.69
N LEU A 47 11.04 13.03 -22.08
CA LEU A 47 10.74 12.50 -20.75
C LEU A 47 10.32 11.03 -20.92
N ASN A 48 11.09 10.13 -20.31
CA ASN A 48 10.79 8.69 -20.35
C ASN A 48 10.00 8.31 -19.10
N PHE A 49 8.67 8.28 -19.20
CA PHE A 49 7.79 7.88 -18.10
C PHE A 49 7.70 6.36 -17.97
N ILE A 50 7.58 5.89 -16.72
CA ILE A 50 7.47 4.48 -16.34
C ILE A 50 6.02 4.14 -16.00
N SER A 51 5.32 5.05 -15.32
CA SER A 51 3.92 4.89 -14.91
C SER A 51 2.97 5.09 -16.10
N PRO A 52 1.80 4.42 -16.10
CA PRO A 52 0.75 4.69 -17.09
C PRO A 52 0.13 6.09 -16.95
N ASN A 53 0.16 6.68 -15.75
CA ASN A 53 -0.55 7.92 -15.43
C ASN A 53 0.40 8.99 -14.82
N PRO A 54 1.44 9.44 -15.54
CA PRO A 54 2.30 10.51 -15.05
C PRO A 54 1.54 11.84 -15.08
N TYR A 55 1.89 12.74 -14.18
CA TYR A 55 1.34 14.09 -14.14
C TYR A 55 2.38 15.11 -13.69
N ILE A 56 2.13 16.37 -14.01
CA ILE A 56 2.95 17.51 -13.57
C ILE A 56 2.13 18.37 -12.63
N VAL A 57 2.78 18.91 -11.61
CA VAL A 57 2.25 19.92 -10.70
C VAL A 57 3.13 21.17 -10.71
N ALA A 58 2.51 22.30 -10.43
CA ALA A 58 3.17 23.58 -10.21
C ALA A 58 3.04 23.96 -8.74
N LEU A 59 4.16 24.20 -8.06
CA LEU A 59 4.20 24.58 -6.64
C LEU A 59 4.78 25.98 -6.46
N THR A 60 4.19 26.74 -5.54
CA THR A 60 4.74 28.01 -5.08
C THR A 60 5.96 27.81 -4.18
N SER A 61 6.61 28.90 -3.78
CA SER A 61 7.72 28.86 -2.82
C SER A 61 7.30 28.36 -1.42
N ALA A 62 6.00 28.39 -1.12
CA ALA A 62 5.40 27.86 0.10
C ALA A 62 4.90 26.40 -0.05
N ASN A 63 5.27 25.70 -1.13
CA ASN A 63 4.80 24.35 -1.48
C ASN A 63 3.28 24.24 -1.69
N LEU A 64 2.60 25.34 -2.04
CA LEU A 64 1.20 25.29 -2.42
C LEU A 64 1.10 24.79 -3.86
N VAL A 65 0.34 23.72 -4.09
CA VAL A 65 0.03 23.25 -5.45
C VAL A 65 -0.98 24.22 -6.08
N VAL A 66 -0.56 24.89 -7.15
CA VAL A 66 -1.32 25.95 -7.83
C VAL A 66 -1.63 25.59 -9.29
N GLY A 67 -1.40 24.35 -9.68
CA GLY A 67 -1.71 23.90 -11.03
C GLY A 67 -1.25 22.47 -11.25
N SER A 68 -1.90 21.77 -12.16
CA SER A 68 -1.47 20.45 -12.59
C SER A 68 -1.98 20.12 -13.99
N ALA A 69 -1.32 19.19 -14.65
CA ALA A 69 -1.83 18.56 -15.85
C ALA A 69 -1.38 17.10 -15.91
N CYS A 70 -2.19 16.24 -16.52
CA CYS A 70 -1.77 14.88 -16.83
C CYS A 70 -0.73 14.90 -17.97
N LEU A 71 0.16 13.91 -17.98
CA LEU A 71 1.17 13.69 -19.03
C LEU A 71 1.02 12.32 -19.69
N ALA A 72 -0.03 11.58 -19.33
CA ALA A 72 -0.38 10.31 -19.95
C ALA A 72 -0.71 10.49 -21.44
N PRO A 73 -0.35 9.53 -22.32
CA PRO A 73 -0.51 9.68 -23.76
C PRO A 73 -1.93 10.00 -24.24
N ASP A 74 -2.95 9.55 -23.50
CA ASP A 74 -4.37 9.74 -23.80
C ASP A 74 -4.86 11.17 -23.53
N CYS A 75 -4.10 11.97 -22.80
CA CYS A 75 -4.45 13.34 -22.49
C CYS A 75 -3.57 14.40 -23.17
N LEU A 76 -2.60 13.97 -23.98
CA LEU A 76 -1.79 14.86 -24.80
C LEU A 76 -2.51 15.24 -26.09
N ILE A 77 -2.31 16.48 -26.54
CA ILE A 77 -2.81 16.96 -27.84
C ILE A 77 -1.60 17.12 -28.76
N ASP A 78 -1.48 16.26 -29.77
CA ASP A 78 -0.30 16.19 -30.65
C ASP A 78 1.03 16.03 -29.87
N GLY A 79 0.98 15.32 -28.75
CA GLY A 79 2.12 15.13 -27.84
C GLY A 79 2.44 16.34 -26.96
N MET A 80 1.66 17.41 -27.03
CA MET A 80 1.81 18.62 -26.20
C MET A 80 0.87 18.59 -25.01
N GLN A 81 1.20 19.38 -23.99
CA GLN A 81 0.32 19.65 -22.86
C GLN A 81 0.40 21.10 -22.42
N SER A 82 -0.70 21.67 -21.93
CA SER A 82 -0.71 22.97 -21.25
C SER A 82 -1.00 22.80 -19.76
N VAL A 83 -0.23 23.46 -18.90
CA VAL A 83 -0.45 23.54 -17.46
C VAL A 83 -0.92 24.95 -17.13
N ALA A 84 -2.12 25.08 -16.56
CA ALA A 84 -2.55 26.34 -15.97
C ALA A 84 -1.98 26.44 -14.55
N VAL A 85 -1.19 27.49 -14.30
CA VAL A 85 -0.69 27.88 -12.98
C VAL A 85 -1.56 29.03 -12.50
N TRP A 86 -2.30 28.82 -11.43
CA TRP A 86 -3.30 29.77 -10.92
C TRP A 86 -2.65 30.81 -10.04
N GLY A 87 -2.98 32.07 -10.31
CA GLY A 87 -2.54 33.20 -9.50
C GLY A 87 -3.41 33.38 -8.27
N ASP A 88 -2.82 34.04 -7.27
CA ASP A 88 -3.54 34.48 -6.08
C ASP A 88 -4.65 35.46 -6.47
N ASP A 89 -5.82 35.31 -5.85
CA ASP A 89 -6.93 36.21 -6.12
C ASP A 89 -6.88 37.44 -5.20
N SER A 90 -7.56 38.51 -5.62
CA SER A 90 -7.58 39.78 -4.86
C SER A 90 -8.83 39.93 -3.98
N PHE A 91 -9.66 38.89 -3.91
CA PHE A 91 -10.92 38.88 -3.19
C PHE A 91 -10.73 38.33 -1.76
N THR A 92 -9.79 37.41 -1.56
CA THR A 92 -9.43 36.81 -0.26
C THR A 92 -8.17 37.49 0.33
N ASN A 93 -8.28 38.79 0.66
CA ASN A 93 -7.17 39.64 1.11
C ASN A 93 -6.28 39.15 2.29
N ASP A 94 -6.58 38.01 2.91
CA ASP A 94 -5.87 37.48 4.09
C ASP A 94 -5.30 36.07 3.90
N VAL A 95 -5.48 35.42 2.74
CA VAL A 95 -4.98 34.05 2.48
C VAL A 95 -4.34 34.00 1.09
N ILE A 96 -3.04 33.72 1.03
CA ILE A 96 -2.36 33.44 -0.25
C ILE A 96 -2.74 32.02 -0.64
N GLU A 97 -3.53 31.90 -1.71
CA GLU A 97 -4.11 30.65 -2.21
C GLU A 97 -3.80 30.42 -3.70
N GLY A 98 -2.96 31.26 -4.29
CA GLY A 98 -2.37 31.07 -5.60
C GLY A 98 -0.97 31.68 -5.71
N ALA A 99 -0.42 31.68 -6.93
CA ALA A 99 0.89 32.26 -7.20
C ALA A 99 0.85 33.80 -7.26
N VAL A 100 1.86 34.45 -6.69
CA VAL A 100 2.01 35.92 -6.76
C VAL A 100 2.90 36.31 -7.96
N ASP A 101 2.64 37.46 -8.58
CA ASP A 101 3.45 37.97 -9.70
C ASP A 101 4.93 38.08 -9.32
N GLY A 102 5.80 37.45 -10.13
CA GLY A 102 7.24 37.36 -9.88
C GLY A 102 7.67 36.26 -8.90
N GLU A 103 6.75 35.48 -8.34
CA GLU A 103 7.08 34.34 -7.49
C GLU A 103 7.75 33.22 -8.28
N SER A 104 8.68 32.50 -7.64
CA SER A 104 9.27 31.31 -8.24
C SER A 104 8.30 30.12 -8.11
N ILE A 105 8.03 29.48 -9.24
CA ILE A 105 7.22 28.26 -9.34
C ILE A 105 8.14 27.08 -9.61
N SER A 106 8.08 26.07 -8.76
CA SER A 106 8.69 24.76 -9.02
C SER A 106 7.72 23.92 -9.84
N LEU A 107 8.23 23.30 -10.90
CA LEU A 107 7.48 22.33 -11.69
C LEU A 107 7.98 20.94 -11.34
N GLN A 108 7.10 20.10 -10.82
CA GLN A 108 7.44 18.74 -10.44
C GLN A 108 6.61 17.74 -11.23
N ILE A 109 7.24 16.66 -11.65
CA ILE A 109 6.59 15.54 -12.33
C ILE A 109 6.52 14.38 -11.35
N VAL A 110 5.32 13.82 -11.22
CA VAL A 110 5.08 12.56 -10.52
C VAL A 110 4.87 11.47 -11.58
N ASP A 111 5.70 10.44 -11.51
CA ASP A 111 5.69 9.30 -12.40
C ASP A 111 5.58 8.01 -11.56
N GLY A 112 4.34 7.65 -11.21
CA GLY A 112 4.09 6.57 -10.26
C GLY A 112 4.57 6.98 -8.87
N ILE A 113 5.59 6.30 -8.35
CA ILE A 113 6.20 6.67 -7.08
C ILE A 113 7.33 7.70 -7.24
N TYR A 114 7.82 7.97 -8.45
CA TYR A 114 9.01 8.80 -8.61
C TYR A 114 8.64 10.27 -8.71
N LEU A 115 9.31 11.11 -7.91
CA LEU A 115 9.22 12.56 -8.00
C LEU A 115 10.44 13.12 -8.72
N TYR A 116 10.18 13.91 -9.73
CA TYR A 116 11.20 14.65 -10.46
C TYR A 116 10.90 16.14 -10.45
N GLU A 117 11.94 16.96 -10.49
CA GLU A 117 11.84 18.40 -10.58
C GLU A 117 12.39 18.90 -11.91
N LEU A 118 11.68 19.87 -12.50
CA LEU A 118 12.12 20.64 -13.67
C LEU A 118 12.68 21.99 -13.22
N ASN A 119 13.25 22.75 -14.15
CA ASN A 119 13.69 24.11 -13.87
C ASN A 119 12.54 24.98 -13.35
N SER A 120 12.80 25.73 -12.28
CA SER A 120 11.84 26.70 -11.77
C SER A 120 11.64 27.86 -12.76
N LEU A 121 10.45 28.44 -12.70
CA LEU A 121 10.04 29.57 -13.53
C LEU A 121 9.54 30.72 -12.66
N SER A 122 9.41 31.91 -13.26
CA SER A 122 8.82 33.08 -12.61
C SER A 122 7.36 33.17 -13.01
N TYR A 123 6.45 33.22 -12.06
CA TYR A 123 5.03 33.45 -12.33
C TYR A 123 4.83 34.83 -12.95
N VAL A 124 4.06 34.90 -14.04
CA VAL A 124 3.67 36.13 -14.70
C VAL A 124 2.18 36.07 -14.98
N THR A 125 1.46 37.04 -14.43
CA THR A 125 0.00 37.12 -14.53
C THR A 125 -0.46 37.18 -15.99
N ASN A 126 -1.36 36.28 -16.39
CA ASN A 126 -1.87 36.13 -17.77
C ASN A 126 -0.77 35.89 -18.81
N GLY A 127 0.38 35.36 -18.37
CA GLY A 127 1.52 35.02 -19.21
C GLY A 127 1.34 33.69 -19.95
N ILE A 128 2.17 33.49 -20.96
CA ILE A 128 2.36 32.20 -21.63
C ILE A 128 3.85 31.89 -21.65
N LEU A 129 4.25 30.75 -21.10
CA LEU A 129 5.63 30.31 -21.05
C LEU A 129 5.79 28.95 -21.74
N PRO A 130 6.42 28.88 -22.92
CA PRO A 130 6.73 27.60 -23.56
C PRO A 130 7.97 26.95 -22.94
N ILE A 131 7.88 25.67 -22.61
CA ILE A 131 9.00 24.80 -22.26
C ILE A 131 9.27 23.88 -23.45
N THR A 132 10.41 24.12 -24.12
CA THR A 132 10.82 23.38 -25.32
C THR A 132 12.02 22.48 -25.07
N SER A 133 12.71 22.66 -23.95
CA SER A 133 13.79 21.81 -23.47
C SER A 133 13.98 22.00 -21.96
N GLY A 134 14.56 21.00 -21.31
CA GLY A 134 14.80 21.01 -19.87
C GLY A 134 15.44 19.71 -19.44
N GLY A 135 16.07 19.73 -18.27
CA GLY A 135 16.48 18.52 -17.57
C GLY A 135 15.42 18.12 -16.56
N MET A 136 15.30 16.82 -16.33
CA MET A 136 14.52 16.26 -15.25
C MET A 136 15.50 15.83 -14.16
N LEU A 137 15.40 16.43 -12.97
CA LEU A 137 16.21 16.06 -11.82
C LEU A 137 15.43 15.09 -10.95
N TYR A 138 15.98 13.91 -10.68
CA TYR A 138 15.41 12.98 -9.70
C TYR A 138 15.50 13.59 -8.30
N VAL A 139 14.37 13.71 -7.62
CA VAL A 139 14.29 14.26 -6.26
C VAL A 139 14.24 13.10 -5.26
N CYS A 140 13.21 12.26 -5.37
CA CYS A 140 12.85 11.26 -4.38
C CYS A 140 11.87 10.22 -4.96
N ALA A 141 11.58 9.19 -4.17
CA ALA A 141 10.48 8.27 -4.41
C ALA A 141 9.45 8.40 -3.28
N GLY A 142 8.19 8.22 -3.60
CA GLY A 142 7.08 8.15 -2.66
C GLY A 142 7.12 6.88 -1.84
N VAL A 143 6.34 6.88 -0.77
CA VAL A 143 6.18 5.75 0.12
C VAL A 143 5.16 4.78 -0.48
N ILE A 144 5.54 3.50 -0.56
CA ILE A 144 4.60 2.40 -0.78
C ILE A 144 4.28 1.81 0.59
N TYR A 145 3.02 1.94 1.00
CA TYR A 145 2.49 1.38 2.24
C TYR A 145 2.04 -0.06 2.01
N GLY A 146 2.37 -0.96 2.93
CA GLY A 146 1.90 -2.34 2.94
C GLY A 146 2.61 -3.17 4.01
N CYS A 147 2.22 -4.43 4.16
CA CYS A 147 2.85 -5.31 5.13
C CYS A 147 4.30 -5.63 4.73
N MET A 148 5.26 -5.34 5.60
CA MET A 148 6.68 -5.59 5.37
C MET A 148 7.22 -6.88 6.01
N ASP A 149 6.39 -7.59 6.77
CA ASP A 149 6.77 -8.85 7.41
C ASP A 149 6.61 -10.03 6.44
N ASP A 150 7.69 -10.75 6.13
CA ASP A 150 7.72 -11.82 5.15
C ASP A 150 7.04 -13.12 5.64
N VAL A 151 6.67 -13.20 6.93
CA VAL A 151 5.87 -14.29 7.47
C VAL A 151 4.36 -14.02 7.49
N ALA A 152 3.93 -12.79 7.14
CA ALA A 152 2.52 -12.44 7.06
C ALA A 152 1.90 -12.86 5.72
N CYS A 153 0.61 -13.18 5.75
CA CYS A 153 -0.16 -13.68 4.61
C CYS A 153 -0.38 -12.64 3.51
N ASN A 154 -0.29 -11.37 3.87
CA ASN A 154 -0.42 -10.23 2.96
C ASN A 154 0.88 -9.46 2.78
N TYR A 155 2.05 -10.12 2.95
CA TYR A 155 3.36 -9.52 2.69
C TYR A 155 3.42 -8.86 1.30
N ASP A 156 3.80 -7.58 1.26
CA ASP A 156 4.02 -6.83 0.03
C ASP A 156 5.52 -6.54 -0.14
N GLN A 157 6.14 -7.25 -1.09
CA GLN A 157 7.55 -7.06 -1.42
C GLN A 157 7.89 -5.67 -1.99
N TYR A 158 6.89 -4.89 -2.38
CA TYR A 158 7.07 -3.52 -2.88
C TYR A 158 6.86 -2.47 -1.79
N ALA A 159 6.35 -2.85 -0.61
CA ALA A 159 6.18 -1.93 0.51
C ALA A 159 7.55 -1.40 0.96
N THR A 160 7.61 -0.08 1.11
CA THR A 160 8.77 0.63 1.65
C THR A 160 8.55 1.11 3.08
N GLU A 161 7.31 1.15 3.54
CA GLU A 161 6.91 1.46 4.91
C GLU A 161 5.76 0.56 5.34
N ASP A 162 5.83 0.07 6.58
CA ASP A 162 4.80 -0.76 7.19
C ASP A 162 3.61 0.11 7.59
N ASP A 163 2.42 -0.28 7.12
CA ASP A 163 1.16 0.39 7.47
C ASP A 163 0.39 -0.30 8.61
N GLY A 164 0.97 -1.36 9.18
CA GLY A 164 0.36 -2.15 10.24
C GLY A 164 -0.78 -3.03 9.75
N SER A 165 -0.89 -3.26 8.44
CA SER A 165 -1.91 -4.13 7.84
C SER A 165 -1.58 -5.63 7.91
N CYS A 166 -0.40 -6.03 8.39
CA CYS A 166 0.03 -7.44 8.39
C CYS A 166 -0.99 -8.39 9.03
N GLU A 167 -1.46 -9.35 8.25
CA GLU A 167 -2.36 -10.43 8.65
C GLU A 167 -1.55 -11.72 8.78
N TYR A 168 -1.70 -12.41 9.90
CA TYR A 168 -0.99 -13.64 10.20
C TYR A 168 -1.99 -14.80 10.24
N PRO A 169 -1.56 -16.02 9.88
CA PRO A 169 -2.44 -17.16 9.96
C PRO A 169 -2.79 -17.47 11.41
N GLU A 170 -3.94 -18.11 11.62
CA GLU A 170 -4.30 -18.62 12.94
C GLU A 170 -3.30 -19.70 13.40
N MET A 171 -3.22 -19.91 14.71
CA MET A 171 -2.34 -20.95 15.26
C MET A 171 -2.73 -22.32 14.67
N PHE A 172 -1.74 -23.07 14.19
CA PHE A 172 -1.87 -24.37 13.51
C PHE A 172 -2.35 -24.33 12.05
N TYR A 173 -2.65 -23.15 11.52
CA TYR A 173 -3.05 -22.97 10.13
C TYR A 173 -1.97 -22.23 9.32
N ASP A 174 -2.02 -22.35 8.00
CA ASP A 174 -1.30 -21.50 7.05
C ASP A 174 -2.18 -20.33 6.54
N CYS A 175 -1.66 -19.58 5.57
CA CYS A 175 -2.31 -18.39 5.03
C CYS A 175 -3.49 -18.69 4.10
N GLU A 176 -3.70 -19.95 3.75
CA GLU A 176 -4.81 -20.44 2.98
C GLU A 176 -5.84 -21.16 3.86
N ASP A 177 -5.80 -20.91 5.18
CA ASP A 177 -6.61 -21.57 6.20
C ASP A 177 -6.48 -23.12 6.17
N THR A 178 -5.34 -23.62 5.68
CA THR A 178 -5.06 -25.06 5.63
C THR A 178 -4.33 -25.46 6.90
N CYS A 179 -4.73 -26.58 7.48
CA CYS A 179 -4.06 -27.11 8.64
C CYS A 179 -2.61 -27.53 8.31
N LEU A 180 -1.66 -27.15 9.18
CA LEU A 180 -0.25 -27.51 9.04
C LEU A 180 0.03 -28.99 9.33
N ASN A 181 -0.72 -29.59 10.26
CA ASN A 181 -0.63 -31.00 10.64
C ASN A 181 -2.04 -31.60 10.71
N ASP A 182 -2.38 -32.39 9.70
CA ASP A 182 -3.66 -33.08 9.57
C ASP A 182 -3.37 -34.48 9.03
N VAL A 183 -3.23 -35.46 9.93
CA VAL A 183 -2.79 -36.82 9.59
C VAL A 183 -3.90 -37.63 8.93
N ASP A 184 -5.14 -37.44 9.34
CA ASP A 184 -6.29 -38.22 8.88
C ASP A 184 -7.09 -37.54 7.75
N LEU A 185 -6.80 -36.27 7.46
CA LEU A 185 -7.33 -35.44 6.39
C LEU A 185 -8.83 -35.12 6.56
N ASP A 186 -9.31 -35.00 7.79
CA ASP A 186 -10.68 -34.60 8.09
C ASP A 186 -10.91 -33.07 8.09
N GLY A 187 -9.82 -32.29 8.05
CA GLY A 187 -9.81 -30.83 8.02
C GLY A 187 -9.73 -30.15 9.39
N VAL A 188 -9.58 -30.92 10.47
CA VAL A 188 -9.23 -30.45 11.81
C VAL A 188 -7.76 -30.72 12.05
N CYS A 189 -7.05 -29.76 12.66
CA CYS A 189 -5.64 -29.97 12.97
C CYS A 189 -5.44 -30.98 14.10
N ASP A 190 -4.43 -31.84 13.97
CA ASP A 190 -4.02 -32.81 14.99
C ASP A 190 -3.91 -32.16 16.40
N GLU A 191 -3.40 -30.93 16.49
CA GLU A 191 -3.27 -30.21 17.78
C GLU A 191 -4.61 -29.69 18.35
N LEU A 192 -5.64 -29.60 17.53
CA LEU A 192 -6.99 -29.15 17.85
C LEU A 192 -8.00 -30.30 17.93
N GLU A 193 -7.58 -31.53 17.64
CA GLU A 193 -8.45 -32.68 17.63
C GLU A 193 -8.98 -33.05 19.01
N ILE A 194 -10.20 -33.59 19.02
CA ILE A 194 -10.81 -34.21 20.20
C ILE A 194 -10.89 -35.72 19.96
N VAL A 195 -10.01 -36.47 20.63
CA VAL A 195 -10.00 -37.93 20.58
C VAL A 195 -11.27 -38.51 21.22
N GLY A 196 -11.99 -39.36 20.49
CA GLY A 196 -13.15 -40.06 21.00
C GLY A 196 -13.79 -40.98 19.99
N CYS A 197 -14.74 -41.82 20.43
CA CYS A 197 -15.41 -42.70 19.49
C CYS A 197 -16.31 -41.89 18.54
N ILE A 198 -16.01 -41.92 17.24
CA ILE A 198 -16.76 -41.23 16.18
C ILE A 198 -17.93 -42.05 15.64
N GLU A 199 -18.04 -43.32 16.03
CA GLU A 199 -19.08 -44.24 15.54
C GLU A 199 -20.42 -44.00 16.25
N PRO A 200 -21.49 -43.54 15.56
CA PRO A 200 -22.76 -43.17 16.20
C PRO A 200 -23.51 -44.33 16.87
N MET A 201 -23.10 -45.58 16.61
CA MET A 201 -23.69 -46.79 17.20
C MET A 201 -22.95 -47.26 18.45
N ALA A 202 -21.84 -46.63 18.84
CA ALA A 202 -21.11 -46.97 20.04
C ALA A 202 -21.80 -46.38 21.29
N CYS A 203 -21.72 -47.10 22.41
CA CYS A 203 -22.26 -46.65 23.68
C CYS A 203 -21.52 -45.43 24.24
N ASN A 204 -20.24 -45.23 23.88
CA ASN A 204 -19.44 -44.07 24.23
C ASN A 204 -19.20 -43.14 23.02
N TYR A 205 -20.14 -43.08 22.07
CA TYR A 205 -20.07 -42.11 20.97
C TYR A 205 -19.87 -40.69 21.52
N HIS A 206 -18.95 -39.93 20.93
CA HIS A 206 -18.65 -38.56 21.28
C HIS A 206 -18.92 -37.65 20.09
N SER A 207 -20.02 -36.88 20.13
CA SER A 207 -20.52 -36.14 18.96
C SER A 207 -19.63 -34.98 18.49
N THR A 208 -18.63 -34.60 19.28
CA THR A 208 -17.63 -33.58 18.91
C THR A 208 -16.23 -34.17 18.80
N ALA A 209 -16.09 -35.50 18.73
CA ALA A 209 -14.80 -36.10 18.47
C ALA A 209 -14.44 -35.88 17.00
N THR A 210 -13.18 -35.54 16.77
CA THR A 210 -12.60 -35.30 15.45
C THR A 210 -11.42 -36.24 15.20
N ASP A 211 -11.01 -37.04 16.19
CA ASP A 211 -10.01 -38.11 16.03
C ASP A 211 -10.57 -39.44 16.57
N GLU A 212 -10.26 -40.54 15.87
CA GLU A 212 -10.77 -41.87 16.18
C GLU A 212 -10.20 -42.42 17.50
N GLY A 213 -11.06 -42.48 18.51
CA GLY A 213 -10.79 -43.15 19.79
C GLY A 213 -11.44 -44.53 19.91
N ASP A 214 -11.17 -45.21 21.03
CA ASP A 214 -11.73 -46.53 21.32
C ASP A 214 -13.27 -46.50 21.42
N CYS A 215 -13.93 -47.31 20.60
CA CYS A 215 -15.39 -47.47 20.58
C CYS A 215 -15.88 -48.71 21.35
N MET A 216 -16.86 -48.52 22.23
CA MET A 216 -17.55 -49.58 22.97
C MET A 216 -18.90 -49.87 22.34
N PHE A 217 -19.17 -51.13 22.02
CA PHE A 217 -20.45 -51.57 21.45
C PHE A 217 -21.13 -52.58 22.38
N ALA A 218 -22.40 -52.35 22.69
CA ALA A 218 -23.21 -53.31 23.44
C ALA A 218 -23.45 -54.58 22.61
N ASP A 219 -23.13 -55.74 23.19
CA ASP A 219 -23.46 -57.02 22.56
C ASP A 219 -24.92 -57.43 22.84
N MET A 220 -25.73 -57.39 21.78
CA MET A 220 -27.15 -57.79 21.85
C MET A 220 -27.32 -59.28 22.20
N ALA A 221 -26.31 -60.13 21.96
CA ALA A 221 -26.34 -61.54 22.34
C ALA A 221 -26.06 -61.75 23.84
N SER A 222 -25.39 -60.80 24.50
CA SER A 222 -25.15 -60.78 25.96
C SER A 222 -26.16 -59.94 26.74
N CYS A 223 -27.16 -59.35 26.06
CA CYS A 223 -28.19 -58.46 26.63
C CYS A 223 -27.62 -57.16 27.25
N GLU A 224 -26.48 -56.72 26.76
CA GLU A 224 -25.89 -55.42 27.06
C GLU A 224 -26.71 -54.27 26.45
N ALA A 225 -26.72 -53.09 27.09
CA ALA A 225 -27.45 -51.93 26.59
C ALA A 225 -26.68 -50.64 26.88
N CYS A 226 -26.59 -49.74 25.90
CA CYS A 226 -25.94 -48.45 26.10
C CYS A 226 -26.74 -47.57 27.08
N SER A 227 -26.03 -46.80 27.90
CA SER A 227 -26.63 -45.82 28.83
C SER A 227 -27.27 -44.61 28.11
N GLY A 228 -26.86 -44.30 26.87
CA GLY A 228 -27.56 -43.39 25.95
C GLY A 228 -26.96 -41.99 25.78
N GLU A 229 -25.78 -41.74 26.32
CA GLU A 229 -25.03 -40.49 26.24
C GLU A 229 -24.29 -40.37 24.90
N ILE A 230 -24.03 -39.14 24.45
CA ILE A 230 -23.35 -38.81 23.19
C ILE A 230 -22.14 -37.89 23.39
N ASP A 231 -21.74 -37.69 24.64
CA ASP A 231 -20.60 -36.87 25.06
C ASP A 231 -19.39 -37.75 25.44
N GLY A 232 -19.32 -38.97 24.90
CA GLY A 232 -18.26 -39.93 25.17
C GLY A 232 -18.29 -40.59 26.56
N THR A 233 -19.20 -40.19 27.45
CA THR A 233 -19.27 -40.75 28.81
C THR A 233 -20.11 -42.02 28.92
N GLY A 234 -20.80 -42.39 27.84
CA GLY A 234 -21.70 -43.54 27.85
C GLY A 234 -20.98 -44.87 28.03
N ILE A 235 -21.71 -45.82 28.61
CA ILE A 235 -21.23 -47.13 29.06
C ILE A 235 -22.20 -48.23 28.62
N ILE A 236 -21.78 -49.49 28.83
CA ILE A 236 -22.55 -50.72 28.65
C ILE A 236 -23.20 -51.18 29.97
#